data_AF-A0A7C0XBV9-F1
#
_entry.id   AF-A0A7C0XBV9-F1
#
_cell.length_a   1.000
_cell.length_b   1.000
_cell.length_c   1.000
_cell.angle_alpha   90.00
_cell.angle_beta   90.00
_cell.angle_gamma   90.00
#
_symmetry.space_group_name_H-M   'P 1'
#
loop_
_entity.id
_entity.type
_entity.pdbx_description
1 polymer ?
#
loop_
_entity_poly.entity_id
_entity_poly.type
_entity_poly.pdbx_seq_one_letter_code
_entity_poly.pdbx_strand_id
1 'polypeptide(L)'
;THAPEGSCSSVFFRDGIEALGNPVEHVVIRKVKIHHLDEFGLNVADAFDLEIVDSTFTHCGFGGIGGPEGNEGGWRNVLISNCYMGYSGWYYQNGNEENNPYDRPDGIGIEPSDGPVEISDCLVEHNKGDGIDSKAMKTFVHHCIVRNNSCDGVKVWGTGSRIENTLIYGKGDGNPSPSPWGSIVIDQIGMNGATFTIINVTVHDPVNGTYPIYFGYDTEKQFSVLMRNTIILGDRNPVFVGEKVNFHLDHSPIYIPNSEVQLEYGGVTYTSEMIESGEIGDGNISRDPRFINPVWGSDLGDYHLHPDSPAVDSGNPDGSPKDDLDHLSRPRGENVDMGAYER
;
A
#
# COMPACT_ATOMS: atom_id res chain seq x y z
N THR A 1 12.82 22.79 -19.65
CA THR A 1 12.84 23.53 -20.94
C THR A 1 12.06 24.83 -20.77
N HIS A 2 12.60 25.98 -21.16
CA HIS A 2 11.90 27.27 -21.05
C HIS A 2 11.06 27.54 -22.31
N ALA A 3 9.87 28.11 -22.13
CA ALA A 3 9.11 28.69 -23.23
C ALA A 3 9.96 29.76 -23.93
N PRO A 4 9.93 29.86 -25.27
CA PRO A 4 10.52 31.00 -25.95
C PRO A 4 9.93 32.31 -25.40
N GLU A 5 10.77 33.30 -25.13
CA GLU A 5 10.30 34.61 -24.64
C GLU A 5 9.20 35.15 -25.56
N GLY A 6 8.01 35.38 -24.98
CA GLY A 6 6.88 36.00 -25.68
C GLY A 6 5.84 35.07 -26.30
N SER A 7 5.89 33.74 -26.11
CA SER A 7 4.78 32.86 -26.49
C SER A 7 3.80 32.64 -25.33
N CYS A 8 2.54 33.06 -25.51
CA CYS A 8 1.41 32.64 -24.66
C CYS A 8 0.84 31.28 -25.09
N SER A 9 1.66 30.42 -25.72
CA SER A 9 1.28 29.05 -26.04
C SER A 9 1.48 28.18 -24.81
N SER A 10 0.47 27.38 -24.44
CA SER A 10 0.62 26.35 -23.41
C SER A 10 1.84 25.47 -23.72
N VAL A 11 2.89 25.58 -22.92
CA VAL A 11 3.98 24.61 -22.95
C VAL A 11 3.49 23.41 -22.15
N PHE A 12 3.34 22.28 -22.81
CA PHE A 12 3.00 21.02 -22.17
C PHE A 12 4.25 20.52 -21.44
N PHE A 13 4.21 20.55 -20.12
CA PHE A 13 5.20 19.85 -19.31
C PHE A 13 4.80 18.38 -19.27
N ARG A 14 5.72 17.52 -19.71
CA ARG A 14 5.54 16.08 -19.66
C ARG A 14 5.76 15.61 -18.23
N ASP A 15 6.99 15.64 -17.78
CA ASP A 15 7.37 15.41 -16.38
C ASP A 15 7.55 16.71 -15.59
N GLY A 16 7.37 16.62 -14.28
CA GLY A 16 7.61 17.72 -13.34
C GLY A 16 9.09 17.87 -13.02
N ILE A 17 9.67 16.81 -12.45
CA ILE A 17 11.11 16.66 -12.21
C ILE A 17 11.55 15.35 -12.87
N GLU A 18 12.55 15.41 -13.74
CA GLU A 18 13.05 14.26 -14.50
C GLU A 18 14.55 14.06 -14.29
N ALA A 19 14.96 12.82 -14.02
CA ALA A 19 16.34 12.36 -14.05
C ALA A 19 16.42 10.91 -14.55
N LEU A 20 16.36 10.74 -15.87
CA LEU A 20 16.39 9.43 -16.54
C LEU A 20 17.77 9.06 -17.08
N GLY A 21 18.60 10.05 -17.39
CA GLY A 21 19.86 9.83 -18.10
C GLY A 21 21.08 9.61 -17.21
N ASN A 22 21.02 10.03 -15.95
CA ASN A 22 22.09 9.87 -14.96
C ASN A 22 21.47 9.77 -13.56
N PRO A 23 22.15 9.13 -12.59
CA PRO A 23 21.68 9.06 -11.21
C PRO A 23 21.50 10.43 -10.57
N VAL A 24 20.54 10.53 -9.66
CA VAL A 24 20.46 11.63 -8.69
C VAL A 24 21.12 11.21 -7.38
N GLU A 25 21.99 12.06 -6.84
CA GLU A 25 22.68 11.81 -5.59
C GLU A 25 22.55 12.99 -4.63
N HIS A 26 22.21 12.73 -3.36
CA HIS A 26 22.16 13.73 -2.29
C HIS A 26 21.18 14.87 -2.57
N VAL A 27 19.94 14.51 -2.93
CA VAL A 27 18.89 15.46 -3.34
C VAL A 27 17.79 15.50 -2.30
N VAL A 28 17.35 16.72 -1.95
CA VAL A 28 16.18 16.95 -1.10
C VAL A 28 15.13 17.75 -1.89
N ILE A 29 13.96 17.14 -2.08
CA ILE A 29 12.76 17.78 -2.62
C ILE A 29 11.81 18.01 -1.46
N ARG A 30 11.52 19.28 -1.14
CA ARG A 30 10.71 19.61 0.02
C ARG A 30 9.72 20.73 -0.24
N LYS A 31 8.49 20.58 0.27
CA LYS A 31 7.43 21.60 0.19
C LYS A 31 7.11 22.02 -1.24
N VAL A 32 7.13 21.06 -2.16
CA VAL A 32 6.73 21.29 -3.56
C VAL A 32 5.31 20.80 -3.80
N LYS A 33 4.61 21.46 -4.72
CA LYS A 33 3.36 20.97 -5.27
C LYS A 33 3.51 20.85 -6.78
N ILE A 34 3.52 19.62 -7.26
CA ILE A 34 3.61 19.28 -8.68
C ILE A 34 2.26 18.70 -9.10
N HIS A 35 1.63 19.31 -10.11
CA HIS A 35 0.30 18.91 -10.50
C HIS A 35 -0.03 19.24 -11.95
N HIS A 36 -1.00 18.51 -12.51
CA HIS A 36 -1.56 18.74 -13.85
C HIS A 36 -0.45 18.70 -14.92
N LEU A 37 0.14 17.52 -15.05
CA LEU A 37 1.23 17.20 -15.98
C LEU A 37 0.86 15.99 -16.82
N ASP A 38 1.40 15.88 -18.03
CA ASP A 38 1.03 14.79 -18.94
C ASP A 38 1.64 13.44 -18.53
N GLU A 39 2.77 13.41 -17.81
CA GLU A 39 3.49 12.19 -17.41
C GLU A 39 3.65 12.11 -15.88
N PHE A 40 4.87 11.99 -15.37
CA PHE A 40 5.14 11.85 -13.94
C PHE A 40 5.26 13.20 -13.24
N GLY A 41 4.88 13.23 -11.96
CA GLY A 41 5.29 14.31 -11.07
C GLY A 41 6.79 14.29 -10.80
N LEU A 42 7.34 13.11 -10.50
CA LEU A 42 8.78 12.84 -10.39
C LEU A 42 9.14 11.57 -11.16
N ASN A 43 10.06 11.68 -12.12
CA ASN A 43 10.51 10.60 -12.99
C ASN A 43 12.02 10.35 -12.84
N VAL A 44 12.41 9.36 -12.04
CA VAL A 44 13.81 9.10 -11.67
C VAL A 44 14.11 7.61 -11.78
N ALA A 45 15.10 7.25 -12.59
CA ALA A 45 15.51 5.85 -12.75
C ALA A 45 16.45 5.38 -11.62
N ASP A 46 17.50 6.16 -11.36
CA ASP A 46 18.52 5.86 -10.36
C ASP A 46 18.61 7.00 -9.34
N ALA A 47 18.45 6.65 -8.07
CA ALA A 47 18.50 7.61 -6.96
C ALA A 47 19.32 7.04 -5.80
N PHE A 48 20.27 7.82 -5.31
CA PHE A 48 21.00 7.52 -4.08
C PHE A 48 20.90 8.69 -3.12
N ASP A 49 20.40 8.47 -1.90
CA ASP A 49 20.22 9.55 -0.92
C ASP A 49 19.26 10.65 -1.44
N LEU A 50 18.01 10.25 -1.72
CA LEU A 50 16.94 11.13 -2.17
C LEU A 50 15.89 11.26 -1.06
N GLU A 51 15.59 12.49 -0.66
CA GLU A 51 14.50 12.79 0.26
C GLU A 51 13.39 13.57 -0.44
N ILE A 52 12.14 13.11 -0.27
CA ILE A 52 10.92 13.77 -0.77
C ILE A 52 10.02 13.99 0.45
N VAL A 53 9.92 15.24 0.91
CA VAL A 53 9.32 15.54 2.21
C VAL A 53 8.29 16.66 2.11
N ASP A 54 7.19 16.58 2.85
CA ASP A 54 6.16 17.64 2.94
C ASP A 54 5.61 18.07 1.56
N SER A 55 5.46 17.15 0.61
CA SER A 55 5.24 17.49 -0.81
C SER A 55 3.96 16.87 -1.39
N THR A 56 3.49 17.43 -2.50
CA THR A 56 2.23 17.04 -3.15
C THR A 56 2.48 16.75 -4.63
N PHE A 57 2.09 15.56 -5.07
CA PHE A 57 2.12 15.13 -6.47
C PHE A 57 0.71 14.69 -6.85
N THR A 58 0.06 15.40 -7.78
CA THR A 58 -1.36 15.12 -8.05
C THR A 58 -1.84 15.46 -9.44
N HIS A 59 -2.81 14.71 -9.97
CA HIS A 59 -3.31 14.93 -11.33
C HIS A 59 -2.16 14.87 -12.35
N CYS A 60 -1.30 13.86 -12.22
CA CYS A 60 -0.23 13.56 -13.17
C CYS A 60 -0.73 12.46 -14.11
N GLY A 61 -0.46 12.56 -15.42
CA GLY A 61 -1.04 11.65 -16.39
C GLY A 61 -0.51 10.22 -16.30
N PHE A 62 0.78 10.03 -16.00
CA PHE A 62 1.38 8.69 -15.91
C PHE A 62 1.61 8.22 -14.46
N GLY A 63 1.97 9.11 -13.53
CA GLY A 63 2.16 8.70 -12.13
C GLY A 63 2.55 9.83 -11.21
N GLY A 64 2.40 9.62 -9.90
CA GLY A 64 2.77 10.62 -8.91
C GLY A 64 4.28 10.76 -8.83
N ILE A 65 4.93 9.72 -8.32
CA ILE A 65 6.40 9.58 -8.32
C ILE A 65 6.81 8.18 -8.74
N GLY A 66 7.99 8.06 -9.36
CA GLY A 66 8.52 6.79 -9.78
C GLY A 66 9.60 6.95 -10.83
N GLY A 67 9.74 5.94 -11.68
CA GLY A 67 10.59 5.96 -12.85
C GLY A 67 10.83 4.55 -13.40
N PRO A 68 11.49 4.42 -14.56
CA PRO A 68 11.86 3.13 -15.12
C PRO A 68 12.92 2.43 -14.25
N GLU A 69 13.17 1.15 -14.53
CA GLU A 69 14.26 0.40 -13.89
C GLU A 69 15.60 1.10 -14.11
N GLY A 70 16.33 1.30 -13.02
CA GLY A 70 17.64 1.93 -13.00
C GLY A 70 18.76 1.01 -13.48
N ASN A 71 19.90 1.59 -13.87
CA ASN A 71 21.10 0.84 -14.27
C ASN A 71 22.20 0.88 -13.20
N GLU A 72 21.99 1.61 -12.11
CA GLU A 72 22.95 1.86 -11.01
C GLU A 72 22.36 1.49 -9.64
N GLY A 73 21.60 0.39 -9.63
CA GLY A 73 20.93 -0.15 -8.44
C GLY A 73 19.58 0.49 -8.14
N GLY A 74 19.09 1.39 -9.00
CA GLY A 74 17.79 2.05 -8.86
C GLY A 74 17.73 2.94 -7.62
N TRP A 75 16.61 2.90 -6.90
CA TRP A 75 16.37 3.72 -5.71
C TRP A 75 17.03 3.10 -4.47
N ARG A 76 17.97 3.83 -3.87
CA ARG A 76 18.78 3.41 -2.72
C ARG A 76 18.86 4.53 -1.69
N ASN A 77 18.56 4.22 -0.42
CA ASN A 77 18.51 5.22 0.65
C ASN A 77 17.56 6.37 0.28
N VAL A 78 16.30 6.03 0.00
CA VAL A 78 15.27 7.01 -0.37
C VAL A 78 14.26 7.15 0.77
N LEU A 79 13.89 8.39 1.08
CA LEU A 79 12.82 8.73 2.01
C LEU A 79 11.72 9.48 1.27
N ILE A 80 10.48 9.00 1.41
CA ILE A 80 9.26 9.68 0.97
C ILE A 80 8.41 9.88 2.22
N SER A 81 8.33 11.11 2.73
CA SER A 81 7.70 11.37 4.03
C SER A 81 6.70 12.53 4.01
N ASN A 82 5.57 12.38 4.70
CA ASN A 82 4.55 13.40 4.83
C ASN A 82 4.10 13.97 3.47
N CYS A 83 3.87 13.07 2.51
CA CYS A 83 3.52 13.43 1.14
C CYS A 83 2.08 13.07 0.80
N TYR A 84 1.53 13.83 -0.16
CA TYR A 84 0.28 13.51 -0.82
C TYR A 84 0.54 13.05 -2.25
N MET A 85 0.09 11.84 -2.60
CA MET A 85 0.09 11.33 -3.97
C MET A 85 -1.32 10.92 -4.38
N GLY A 86 -1.93 11.63 -5.32
CA GLY A 86 -3.26 11.22 -5.73
C GLY A 86 -3.76 11.74 -7.05
N TYR A 87 -4.79 11.09 -7.58
CA TYR A 87 -5.35 11.37 -8.89
C TYR A 87 -4.35 11.19 -10.05
N SER A 88 -3.37 10.29 -9.92
CA SER A 88 -2.61 9.82 -11.09
C SER A 88 -3.56 9.22 -12.13
N GLY A 89 -3.40 9.63 -13.38
CA GLY A 89 -4.24 9.20 -14.50
C GLY A 89 -5.42 10.11 -14.84
N TRP A 90 -5.74 11.10 -14.00
CA TRP A 90 -6.95 11.92 -14.17
C TRP A 90 -6.78 13.19 -14.99
N TYR A 91 -5.57 13.45 -15.48
CA TYR A 91 -5.23 14.62 -16.28
C TYR A 91 -4.35 14.23 -17.47
N TYR A 92 -4.66 14.76 -18.65
CA TYR A 92 -3.82 14.65 -19.84
C TYR A 92 -4.14 15.78 -20.83
N GLN A 93 -3.11 16.42 -21.41
CA GLN A 93 -3.21 17.47 -22.44
C GLN A 93 -4.15 18.64 -22.08
N ASN A 94 -4.05 19.17 -20.86
CA ASN A 94 -4.97 20.22 -20.34
C ASN A 94 -6.45 19.81 -20.28
N GLY A 95 -6.74 18.51 -20.31
CA GLY A 95 -8.09 17.95 -20.28
C GLY A 95 -8.32 16.96 -19.14
N ASN A 96 -9.50 16.36 -19.17
CA ASN A 96 -9.93 15.28 -18.29
C ASN A 96 -9.39 13.91 -18.75
N GLU A 97 -9.64 12.90 -17.91
CA GLU A 97 -9.21 11.49 -18.07
C GLU A 97 -9.53 10.83 -19.43
N GLU A 98 -10.52 11.31 -20.20
CA GLU A 98 -11.13 10.60 -21.32
C GLU A 98 -10.16 10.22 -22.45
N ASN A 99 -8.97 10.83 -22.51
CA ASN A 99 -7.96 10.59 -23.54
C ASN A 99 -6.57 10.23 -22.98
N ASN A 100 -6.47 9.88 -21.70
CA ASN A 100 -5.19 9.49 -21.12
C ASN A 100 -4.71 8.14 -21.69
N PRO A 101 -3.52 8.07 -22.33
CA PRO A 101 -3.01 6.84 -22.94
C PRO A 101 -2.31 5.89 -21.96
N TYR A 102 -2.03 6.32 -20.72
CA TYR A 102 -1.26 5.53 -19.76
C TYR A 102 -2.16 4.50 -19.08
N ASP A 103 -1.70 3.25 -19.06
CA ASP A 103 -2.38 2.16 -18.36
C ASP A 103 -2.02 2.21 -16.88
N ARG A 104 -3.05 2.25 -16.02
CA ARG A 104 -2.93 2.17 -14.55
C ARG A 104 -1.85 3.06 -13.92
N PRO A 105 -1.93 4.40 -14.06
CA PRO A 105 -1.07 5.34 -13.35
C PRO A 105 -1.07 5.22 -11.82
N ASP A 106 0.07 4.87 -11.23
CA ASP A 106 0.22 4.67 -9.78
C ASP A 106 0.42 5.99 -9.01
N GLY A 107 0.14 5.96 -7.70
CA GLY A 107 0.56 7.03 -6.80
C GLY A 107 2.09 7.04 -6.63
N ILE A 108 2.64 5.88 -6.27
CA ILE A 108 4.08 5.62 -6.13
C ILE A 108 4.39 4.33 -6.91
N GLY A 109 5.22 4.42 -7.95
CA GLY A 109 5.62 3.28 -8.78
C GLY A 109 7.15 3.14 -8.87
N ILE A 110 7.72 2.21 -8.12
CA ILE A 110 9.17 2.02 -8.01
C ILE A 110 9.57 0.67 -8.62
N GLU A 111 10.33 0.72 -9.71
CA GLU A 111 10.88 -0.45 -10.38
C GLU A 111 11.98 -1.15 -9.53
N PRO A 112 12.41 -2.40 -9.88
CA PRO A 112 13.34 -3.16 -9.06
C PRO A 112 14.59 -2.35 -8.71
N SER A 113 14.93 -2.35 -7.43
CA SER A 113 16.04 -1.56 -6.90
C SER A 113 16.59 -2.14 -5.61
N ASP A 114 17.83 -1.76 -5.28
CA ASP A 114 18.56 -2.31 -4.14
C ASP A 114 18.02 -1.85 -2.78
N GLY A 115 17.28 -0.75 -2.77
CA GLY A 115 16.76 -0.12 -1.56
C GLY A 115 17.86 0.33 -0.59
N PRO A 116 17.49 0.70 0.66
CA PRO A 116 16.12 0.76 1.17
C PRO A 116 15.34 1.95 0.61
N VAL A 117 14.01 1.84 0.65
CA VAL A 117 13.07 2.94 0.39
C VAL A 117 12.10 3.01 1.56
N GLU A 118 12.02 4.16 2.23
CA GLU A 118 11.06 4.44 3.30
C GLU A 118 9.93 5.31 2.77
N ILE A 119 8.69 4.92 3.03
CA ILE A 119 7.47 5.65 2.68
C ILE A 119 6.67 5.85 3.96
N SER A 120 6.66 7.08 4.48
CA SER A 120 6.12 7.40 5.80
C SER A 120 5.11 8.55 5.78
N ASP A 121 4.07 8.44 6.61
CA ASP A 121 3.12 9.54 6.85
C ASP A 121 2.43 10.06 5.57
N CYS A 122 2.26 9.18 4.57
CA CYS A 122 1.73 9.55 3.26
C CYS A 122 0.24 9.27 3.13
N LEU A 123 -0.45 10.15 2.40
CA LEU A 123 -1.80 9.89 1.87
C LEU A 123 -1.70 9.59 0.38
N VAL A 124 -2.13 8.39 0.00
CA VAL A 124 -2.07 7.91 -1.39
C VAL A 124 -3.45 7.48 -1.89
N GLU A 125 -4.06 8.27 -2.78
CA GLU A 125 -5.48 8.10 -3.11
C GLU A 125 -5.92 8.39 -4.55
N HIS A 126 -7.03 7.78 -4.96
CA HIS A 126 -7.70 8.06 -6.23
C HIS A 126 -6.81 7.88 -7.47
N ASN A 127 -5.78 7.03 -7.40
CA ASN A 127 -4.96 6.74 -8.57
C ASN A 127 -5.68 5.73 -9.47
N LYS A 128 -5.51 5.87 -10.79
CA LYS A 128 -6.05 4.90 -11.77
C LYS A 128 -5.32 3.57 -11.74
N GLY A 129 -4.08 3.55 -11.26
CA GLY A 129 -3.31 2.37 -10.92
C GLY A 129 -3.39 2.04 -9.44
N ASP A 130 -2.28 1.53 -8.94
CA ASP A 130 -2.08 1.16 -7.55
C ASP A 130 -1.89 2.41 -6.68
N GLY A 131 -2.09 2.26 -5.38
CA GLY A 131 -1.61 3.25 -4.44
C GLY A 131 -0.09 3.27 -4.42
N ILE A 132 0.50 2.19 -3.93
CA ILE A 132 1.94 2.00 -3.82
C ILE A 132 2.31 0.68 -4.51
N ASP A 133 3.07 0.76 -5.60
CA ASP A 133 3.76 -0.37 -6.23
C ASP A 133 5.27 -0.20 -6.04
N SER A 134 5.86 -0.99 -5.13
CA SER A 134 7.31 -0.97 -4.92
C SER A 134 7.94 -2.34 -5.12
N LYS A 135 8.79 -2.41 -6.13
CA LYS A 135 9.63 -3.58 -6.43
C LYS A 135 11.01 -3.45 -5.77
N ALA A 136 11.26 -2.34 -5.07
CA ALA A 136 12.49 -2.10 -4.32
C ALA A 136 12.64 -3.08 -3.14
N MET A 137 13.86 -3.59 -2.94
CA MET A 137 14.18 -4.33 -1.72
C MET A 137 14.08 -3.44 -0.48
N LYS A 138 13.72 -4.02 0.66
CA LYS A 138 13.65 -3.31 1.95
C LYS A 138 12.78 -2.03 1.87
N THR A 139 11.65 -2.12 1.17
CA THR A 139 10.65 -1.05 1.20
C THR A 139 9.99 -1.04 2.58
N PHE A 140 9.96 0.09 3.26
CA PHE A 140 9.28 0.25 4.54
C PHE A 140 8.14 1.26 4.39
N VAL A 141 6.90 0.77 4.35
CA VAL A 141 5.69 1.60 4.33
C VAL A 141 5.16 1.70 5.75
N HIS A 142 5.03 2.92 6.29
CA HIS A 142 4.44 3.09 7.62
C HIS A 142 3.69 4.38 7.86
N HIS A 143 2.68 4.33 8.74
CA HIS A 143 1.87 5.50 9.09
C HIS A 143 1.18 6.12 7.85
N CYS A 144 0.85 5.28 6.86
CA CYS A 144 0.24 5.73 5.61
C CYS A 144 -1.27 5.46 5.60
N ILE A 145 -1.98 6.29 4.85
CA ILE A 145 -3.35 6.00 4.41
C ILE A 145 -3.30 5.77 2.91
N VAL A 146 -3.62 4.55 2.48
CA VAL A 146 -3.65 4.16 1.07
C VAL A 146 -5.08 3.80 0.73
N ARG A 147 -5.79 4.70 0.05
CA ARG A 147 -7.24 4.58 -0.09
C ARG A 147 -7.78 4.87 -1.46
N ASN A 148 -8.91 4.27 -1.81
CA ASN A 148 -9.68 4.65 -3.00
C ASN A 148 -8.84 4.64 -4.30
N ASN A 149 -7.85 3.74 -4.41
CA ASN A 149 -7.11 3.54 -5.66
C ASN A 149 -7.87 2.51 -6.52
N SER A 150 -7.82 2.70 -7.85
CA SER A 150 -8.57 1.86 -8.78
C SER A 150 -8.00 0.44 -8.84
N CYS A 151 -6.69 0.29 -8.67
CA CYS A 151 -6.01 -1.00 -8.66
C CYS A 151 -5.59 -1.43 -7.25
N ASP A 152 -4.38 -1.98 -7.07
CA ASP A 152 -3.95 -2.53 -5.80
C ASP A 152 -3.76 -1.43 -4.74
N GLY A 153 -3.94 -1.76 -3.47
CA GLY A 153 -3.64 -0.84 -2.38
C GLY A 153 -2.13 -0.66 -2.22
N VAL A 154 -1.49 -1.65 -1.60
CA VAL A 154 -0.04 -1.71 -1.41
C VAL A 154 0.52 -2.99 -2.01
N LYS A 155 1.46 -2.86 -2.93
CA LYS A 155 2.16 -3.94 -3.59
C LYS A 155 3.65 -3.84 -3.29
N VAL A 156 4.23 -4.92 -2.76
CA VAL A 156 5.67 -5.00 -2.46
C VAL A 156 6.26 -6.32 -2.93
N TRP A 157 7.31 -6.25 -3.77
CA TRP A 157 7.95 -7.45 -4.36
C TRP A 157 9.40 -7.66 -3.91
N GLY A 158 10.07 -6.60 -3.44
CA GLY A 158 11.45 -6.68 -2.99
C GLY A 158 11.57 -7.29 -1.59
N THR A 159 12.52 -8.21 -1.40
CA THR A 159 12.75 -8.86 -0.10
C THR A 159 13.09 -7.87 1.01
N GLY A 160 12.74 -8.21 2.25
CA GLY A 160 12.96 -7.40 3.44
C GLY A 160 11.96 -6.26 3.60
N SER A 161 10.91 -6.22 2.78
CA SER A 161 9.91 -5.14 2.83
C SER A 161 8.94 -5.31 4.01
N ARG A 162 8.49 -4.18 4.54
CA ARG A 162 7.67 -4.06 5.75
C ARG A 162 6.50 -3.10 5.51
N ILE A 163 5.33 -3.45 6.02
CA ILE A 163 4.16 -2.57 6.08
C ILE A 163 3.73 -2.48 7.55
N GLU A 164 3.63 -1.27 8.10
CA GLU A 164 3.38 -1.05 9.53
C GLU A 164 2.43 0.12 9.75
N ASN A 165 1.54 0.08 10.76
CA ASN A 165 0.65 1.22 11.10
C ASN A 165 -0.04 1.86 9.89
N THR A 166 -0.51 1.05 8.94
CA THR A 166 -1.03 1.55 7.67
C THR A 166 -2.49 1.17 7.52
N LEU A 167 -3.31 2.13 7.10
CA LEU A 167 -4.71 1.91 6.76
C LEU A 167 -4.86 1.77 5.24
N ILE A 168 -5.44 0.67 4.79
CA ILE A 168 -5.64 0.35 3.38
C ILE A 168 -7.11 0.05 3.13
N TYR A 169 -7.78 0.81 2.25
CA TYR A 169 -9.19 0.57 1.95
C TYR A 169 -9.62 1.13 0.60
N GLY A 170 -10.86 0.85 0.18
CA GLY A 170 -11.44 1.57 -0.96
C GLY A 170 -10.95 1.10 -2.33
N LYS A 171 -10.28 -0.06 -2.43
CA LYS A 171 -9.88 -0.69 -3.69
C LYS A 171 -11.00 -0.60 -4.73
N GLY A 172 -10.67 -0.27 -5.98
CA GLY A 172 -11.63 -0.07 -7.06
C GLY A 172 -12.22 1.33 -7.13
N ASP A 173 -11.81 2.24 -6.23
CA ASP A 173 -12.19 3.67 -6.24
C ASP A 173 -13.71 3.91 -6.40
N GLY A 174 -14.51 3.20 -5.59
CA GLY A 174 -15.97 3.31 -5.63
C GLY A 174 -16.66 2.66 -6.83
N ASN A 175 -15.91 1.99 -7.72
CA ASN A 175 -16.49 1.17 -8.79
C ASN A 175 -16.90 -0.22 -8.26
N PRO A 176 -18.21 -0.57 -8.25
CA PRO A 176 -18.68 -1.81 -7.64
C PRO A 176 -18.46 -3.04 -8.54
N SER A 177 -17.95 -2.84 -9.76
CA SER A 177 -17.62 -3.94 -10.65
C SER A 177 -16.50 -4.80 -10.03
N PRO A 178 -16.48 -6.12 -10.30
CA PRO A 178 -15.38 -6.96 -9.91
C PRO A 178 -14.04 -6.37 -10.34
N SER A 179 -13.15 -6.18 -9.38
CA SER A 179 -11.81 -5.63 -9.55
C SER A 179 -10.81 -6.78 -9.47
N PRO A 180 -9.93 -7.02 -10.47
CA PRO A 180 -8.95 -8.12 -10.43
C PRO A 180 -7.79 -7.90 -9.44
N TRP A 181 -7.84 -6.82 -8.67
CA TRP A 181 -6.78 -6.33 -7.79
C TRP A 181 -7.00 -6.74 -6.33
N GLY A 182 -6.00 -6.58 -5.47
CA GLY A 182 -6.02 -6.81 -4.02
C GLY A 182 -5.67 -5.56 -3.21
N SER A 183 -6.04 -5.56 -1.93
CA SER A 183 -5.64 -4.48 -1.02
C SER A 183 -4.15 -4.56 -0.64
N ILE A 184 -3.62 -5.78 -0.45
CA ILE A 184 -2.17 -6.02 -0.34
C ILE A 184 -1.75 -7.13 -1.29
N VAL A 185 -0.67 -6.91 -2.03
CA VAL A 185 -0.10 -7.89 -2.97
C VAL A 185 1.38 -8.10 -2.70
N ILE A 186 1.77 -9.35 -2.49
CA ILE A 186 3.18 -9.78 -2.42
C ILE A 186 3.36 -10.95 -3.37
N ASP A 187 3.96 -10.69 -4.53
CA ASP A 187 4.22 -11.71 -5.54
C ASP A 187 5.44 -11.35 -6.40
N GLN A 188 5.66 -12.10 -7.50
CA GLN A 188 6.74 -11.90 -8.47
C GLN A 188 8.13 -11.78 -7.81
N ILE A 189 8.31 -12.53 -6.73
CA ILE A 189 9.51 -12.53 -5.90
C ILE A 189 10.72 -13.02 -6.72
N GLY A 190 11.77 -12.20 -6.77
CA GLY A 190 12.98 -12.49 -7.55
C GLY A 190 13.90 -13.58 -6.96
N MET A 191 13.75 -13.94 -5.68
CA MET A 191 14.66 -14.87 -4.99
C MET A 191 13.99 -15.78 -3.96
N ASN A 192 14.55 -16.98 -3.76
CA ASN A 192 14.14 -17.87 -2.67
C ASN A 192 14.59 -17.31 -1.31
N GLY A 193 13.80 -17.54 -0.28
CA GLY A 193 14.07 -17.09 1.08
C GLY A 193 13.82 -15.59 1.29
N ALA A 194 13.09 -14.94 0.39
CA ALA A 194 12.66 -13.56 0.61
C ALA A 194 11.76 -13.46 1.84
N THR A 195 11.76 -12.31 2.51
CA THR A 195 10.99 -12.10 3.74
C THR A 195 10.17 -10.82 3.68
N PHE A 196 8.95 -10.88 4.19
CA PHE A 196 8.05 -9.74 4.30
C PHE A 196 7.42 -9.68 5.69
N THR A 197 7.06 -8.49 6.15
CA THR A 197 6.44 -8.30 7.47
C THR A 197 5.33 -7.28 7.39
N ILE A 198 4.17 -7.62 7.96
CA ILE A 198 2.99 -6.77 8.03
C ILE A 198 2.56 -6.73 9.50
N ILE A 199 2.64 -5.55 10.13
CA ILE A 199 2.39 -5.40 11.57
C ILE A 199 1.44 -4.23 11.83
N ASN A 200 0.39 -4.43 12.62
CA ASN A 200 -0.52 -3.35 13.01
C ASN A 200 -1.10 -2.62 11.78
N VAL A 201 -1.57 -3.38 10.80
CA VAL A 201 -2.18 -2.87 9.57
C VAL A 201 -3.69 -3.10 9.60
N THR A 202 -4.46 -2.19 9.01
CA THR A 202 -5.91 -2.36 8.84
C THR A 202 -6.25 -2.38 7.36
N VAL A 203 -6.97 -3.42 6.93
CA VAL A 203 -7.51 -3.58 5.58
C VAL A 203 -9.03 -3.64 5.62
N HIS A 204 -9.68 -2.83 4.80
CA HIS A 204 -11.11 -2.95 4.50
C HIS A 204 -11.35 -3.10 3.00
N ASP A 205 -11.79 -4.28 2.58
CA ASP A 205 -12.03 -4.62 1.17
C ASP A 205 -13.41 -5.28 0.98
N PRO A 206 -14.48 -4.47 0.85
CA PRO A 206 -15.81 -4.99 0.61
C PRO A 206 -16.06 -5.36 -0.86
N VAL A 207 -15.05 -5.24 -1.75
CA VAL A 207 -15.23 -5.46 -3.19
C VAL A 207 -15.26 -6.96 -3.48
N ASN A 208 -16.24 -7.35 -4.28
CA ASN A 208 -16.45 -8.74 -4.66
C ASN A 208 -15.72 -9.13 -5.94
N GLY A 209 -15.37 -10.42 -6.06
CA GLY A 209 -14.78 -11.01 -7.26
C GLY A 209 -13.26 -11.23 -7.17
N THR A 210 -12.63 -10.80 -6.08
CA THR A 210 -11.19 -11.00 -5.79
C THR A 210 -10.88 -11.05 -4.31
N TYR A 211 -9.68 -11.55 -3.99
CA TYR A 211 -9.21 -11.67 -2.61
C TYR A 211 -8.74 -10.30 -2.07
N PRO A 212 -9.02 -9.96 -0.80
CA PRO A 212 -8.44 -8.79 -0.13
C PRO A 212 -6.91 -8.79 -0.14
N ILE A 213 -6.30 -9.98 -0.11
CA ILE A 213 -4.86 -10.17 0.03
C ILE A 213 -4.44 -11.27 -0.96
N TYR A 214 -3.34 -11.03 -1.66
CA TYR A 214 -2.68 -11.98 -2.56
C TYR A 214 -1.22 -12.17 -2.16
N PHE A 215 -0.89 -13.32 -1.58
CA PHE A 215 0.50 -13.72 -1.36
C PHE A 215 0.87 -14.90 -2.25
N GLY A 216 1.78 -14.67 -3.20
CA GLY A 216 2.38 -15.70 -4.05
C GLY A 216 1.38 -16.45 -4.94
N TYR A 217 0.64 -15.73 -5.77
CA TYR A 217 -0.37 -16.31 -6.67
C TYR A 217 0.22 -16.86 -7.98
N ASP A 218 1.37 -16.35 -8.43
CA ASP A 218 2.07 -16.77 -9.66
C ASP A 218 3.58 -17.01 -9.46
N THR A 219 4.15 -16.71 -8.30
CA THR A 219 5.59 -16.95 -8.07
C THR A 219 5.94 -18.43 -7.90
N GLU A 220 7.09 -18.79 -8.48
CA GLU A 220 7.74 -20.09 -8.30
C GLU A 220 8.76 -20.09 -7.15
N LYS A 221 9.01 -18.94 -6.51
CA LYS A 221 10.01 -18.80 -5.44
C LYS A 221 9.38 -19.00 -4.08
N GLN A 222 10.10 -19.68 -3.19
CA GLN A 222 9.69 -19.81 -1.79
C GLN A 222 10.06 -18.55 -1.00
N PHE A 223 9.13 -18.02 -0.21
CA PHE A 223 9.37 -16.83 0.62
C PHE A 223 8.52 -16.87 1.89
N SER A 224 8.84 -16.00 2.84
CA SER A 224 8.15 -15.92 4.13
C SER A 224 7.41 -14.62 4.31
N VAL A 225 6.21 -14.69 4.88
CA VAL A 225 5.42 -13.53 5.29
C VAL A 225 5.06 -13.70 6.76
N LEU A 226 5.42 -12.71 7.58
CA LEU A 226 4.89 -12.51 8.92
C LEU A 226 3.73 -11.52 8.83
N MET A 227 2.54 -11.91 9.28
CA MET A 227 1.41 -11.00 9.47
C MET A 227 0.97 -11.04 10.94
N ARG A 228 1.09 -9.90 11.63
CA ARG A 228 0.81 -9.78 13.06
C ARG A 228 -0.05 -8.57 13.37
N ASN A 229 -1.01 -8.70 14.28
CA ASN A 229 -1.88 -7.59 14.68
C ASN A 229 -2.55 -6.91 13.48
N THR A 230 -2.84 -7.66 12.42
CA THR A 230 -3.39 -7.10 11.18
C THR A 230 -4.86 -7.42 11.09
N ILE A 231 -5.69 -6.39 10.95
CA ILE A 231 -7.14 -6.54 10.77
C ILE A 231 -7.45 -6.63 9.28
N ILE A 232 -8.12 -7.70 8.88
CA ILE A 232 -8.72 -7.86 7.54
C ILE A 232 -10.24 -7.91 7.70
N LEU A 233 -10.92 -6.87 7.20
CA LEU A 233 -12.38 -6.85 7.03
C LEU A 233 -12.70 -6.95 5.53
N GLY A 234 -13.27 -8.08 5.12
CA GLY A 234 -13.71 -8.29 3.73
C GLY A 234 -15.22 -8.40 3.58
N ASP A 235 -15.69 -8.93 2.45
CA ASP A 235 -17.10 -9.26 2.21
C ASP A 235 -17.31 -10.77 1.98
N ARG A 236 -16.85 -11.30 0.82
CA ARG A 236 -17.13 -12.69 0.38
C ARG A 236 -15.92 -13.52 0.00
N ASN A 237 -14.80 -12.90 -0.36
CA ASN A 237 -13.63 -13.64 -0.84
C ASN A 237 -12.60 -13.76 0.30
N PRO A 238 -11.99 -14.93 0.49
CA PRO A 238 -11.04 -15.16 1.57
C PRO A 238 -9.73 -14.40 1.39
N VAL A 239 -8.87 -14.38 2.39
CA VAL A 239 -7.44 -14.08 2.19
C VAL A 239 -6.81 -15.21 1.37
N PHE A 240 -5.97 -14.91 0.37
CA PHE A 240 -5.27 -15.93 -0.42
C PHE A 240 -3.77 -15.95 -0.15
N VAL A 241 -3.25 -17.14 0.18
CA VAL A 241 -1.83 -17.41 0.41
C VAL A 241 -1.41 -18.70 -0.32
N GLY A 242 -0.56 -18.57 -1.33
CA GLY A 242 -0.11 -19.67 -2.19
C GLY A 242 0.84 -20.66 -1.52
N GLU A 243 1.04 -21.82 -2.16
CA GLU A 243 1.85 -22.94 -1.64
C GLU A 243 3.34 -22.63 -1.48
N LYS A 244 3.85 -21.60 -2.14
CA LYS A 244 5.26 -21.18 -2.03
C LYS A 244 5.52 -20.26 -0.84
N VAL A 245 4.47 -19.82 -0.14
CA VAL A 245 4.59 -18.92 0.99
C VAL A 245 4.72 -19.73 2.27
N ASN A 246 5.77 -19.46 3.07
CA ASN A 246 5.82 -19.87 4.46
C ASN A 246 5.19 -18.76 5.30
N PHE A 247 3.90 -18.90 5.58
CA PHE A 247 3.08 -17.87 6.22
C PHE A 247 3.00 -18.07 7.74
N HIS A 248 3.26 -17.00 8.48
CA HIS A 248 3.07 -16.94 9.93
C HIS A 248 2.03 -15.86 10.25
N LEU A 249 0.85 -16.31 10.67
CA LEU A 249 -0.27 -15.47 11.07
C LEU A 249 -0.37 -15.46 12.60
N ASP A 250 -0.37 -14.27 13.20
CA ASP A 250 -0.31 -14.11 14.65
C ASP A 250 -1.19 -12.95 15.12
N HIS A 251 -2.07 -13.18 16.10
CA HIS A 251 -2.91 -12.16 16.72
C HIS A 251 -3.62 -11.23 15.71
N SER A 252 -4.18 -11.80 14.65
CA SER A 252 -4.74 -11.05 13.51
C SER A 252 -6.22 -11.39 13.26
N PRO A 253 -7.13 -10.41 13.25
CA PRO A 253 -8.53 -10.63 12.90
C PRO A 253 -8.71 -10.80 11.39
N ILE A 254 -9.30 -11.92 10.96
CA ILE A 254 -9.75 -12.13 9.57
C ILE A 254 -11.25 -12.36 9.58
N TYR A 255 -12.01 -11.34 9.17
CA TYR A 255 -13.47 -11.36 9.18
C TYR A 255 -14.06 -11.06 7.80
N ILE A 256 -14.59 -12.11 7.19
CA ILE A 256 -15.23 -12.15 5.87
C ILE A 256 -16.68 -12.62 6.10
N PRO A 257 -17.61 -11.72 6.46
CA PRO A 257 -18.92 -12.08 7.03
C PRO A 257 -19.83 -12.88 6.10
N ASN A 258 -19.65 -12.76 4.78
CA ASN A 258 -20.46 -13.43 3.77
C ASN A 258 -19.71 -14.58 3.09
N SER A 259 -18.74 -15.17 3.79
CA SER A 259 -17.99 -16.35 3.35
C SER A 259 -17.88 -17.40 4.46
N GLU A 260 -17.95 -18.68 4.10
CA GLU A 260 -17.58 -19.78 5.00
C GLU A 260 -16.05 -19.87 5.17
N VAL A 261 -15.32 -19.58 4.09
CA VAL A 261 -13.86 -19.61 4.05
C VAL A 261 -13.32 -18.22 4.32
N GLN A 262 -12.47 -18.08 5.33
CA GLN A 262 -11.88 -16.82 5.74
C GLN A 262 -10.46 -16.66 5.15
N LEU A 263 -9.73 -17.78 5.05
CA LEU A 263 -8.35 -17.84 4.56
C LEU A 263 -8.16 -19.12 3.74
N GLU A 264 -7.47 -18.98 2.61
CA GLU A 264 -6.90 -20.08 1.84
C GLU A 264 -5.37 -20.00 1.98
N TYR A 265 -4.76 -21.06 2.51
CA TYR A 265 -3.31 -21.13 2.68
C TYR A 265 -2.77 -22.51 2.29
N GLY A 266 -1.88 -22.53 1.28
CA GLY A 266 -1.19 -23.74 0.86
C GLY A 266 -2.12 -24.85 0.39
N GLY A 267 -3.25 -24.48 -0.22
CA GLY A 267 -4.30 -25.42 -0.66
C GLY A 267 -5.25 -25.89 0.45
N VAL A 268 -5.12 -25.37 1.67
CA VAL A 268 -6.02 -25.63 2.80
C VAL A 268 -6.93 -24.41 3.01
N THR A 269 -8.21 -24.65 3.24
CA THR A 269 -9.19 -23.61 3.57
C THR A 269 -9.42 -23.57 5.08
N TYR A 270 -9.50 -22.37 5.63
CA TYR A 270 -9.72 -22.11 7.05
C TYR A 270 -11.05 -21.37 7.24
N THR A 271 -11.92 -21.92 8.07
CA THR A 271 -13.18 -21.31 8.47
C THR A 271 -12.99 -20.41 9.70
N SER A 272 -14.01 -19.65 10.07
CA SER A 272 -13.99 -18.86 11.31
C SER A 272 -13.73 -19.72 12.56
N GLU A 273 -14.30 -20.93 12.64
CA GLU A 273 -14.09 -21.84 13.78
C GLU A 273 -12.65 -22.32 13.88
N MET A 274 -12.01 -22.64 12.74
CA MET A 274 -10.61 -23.09 12.69
C MET A 274 -9.64 -21.97 13.07
N ILE A 275 -9.93 -20.73 12.66
CA ILE A 275 -9.13 -19.57 13.07
C ILE A 275 -9.25 -19.38 14.58
N GLU A 276 -10.47 -19.34 15.12
CA GLU A 276 -10.74 -19.13 16.54
C GLU A 276 -10.25 -20.26 17.46
N SER A 277 -10.10 -21.49 16.93
CA SER A 277 -9.55 -22.63 17.67
C SER A 277 -8.02 -22.66 17.69
N GLY A 278 -7.35 -21.77 16.93
CA GLY A 278 -5.89 -21.68 16.85
C GLY A 278 -5.23 -22.60 15.82
N GLU A 279 -5.98 -23.16 14.86
CA GLU A 279 -5.41 -24.07 13.85
C GLU A 279 -4.41 -23.38 12.90
N ILE A 280 -4.42 -22.05 12.83
CA ILE A 280 -3.53 -21.25 11.98
C ILE A 280 -2.78 -20.16 12.77
N GLY A 281 -2.30 -20.52 13.97
CA GLY A 281 -1.50 -19.64 14.82
C GLY A 281 -2.28 -19.04 15.98
N ASP A 282 -1.54 -18.47 16.92
CA ASP A 282 -2.07 -18.01 18.21
C ASP A 282 -2.75 -16.65 18.10
N GLY A 283 -3.81 -16.45 18.90
CA GLY A 283 -4.49 -15.16 19.06
C GLY A 283 -5.26 -14.66 17.84
N ASN A 284 -5.29 -15.42 16.74
CA ASN A 284 -6.07 -15.08 15.56
C ASN A 284 -7.57 -15.23 15.85
N ILE A 285 -8.37 -14.32 15.31
CA ILE A 285 -9.82 -14.30 15.53
C ILE A 285 -10.55 -14.07 14.21
N SER A 286 -11.82 -14.47 14.14
CA SER A 286 -12.69 -14.25 13.00
C SER A 286 -13.99 -13.59 13.47
N ARG A 287 -13.84 -12.33 13.91
CA ARG A 287 -14.92 -11.49 14.44
C ARG A 287 -14.87 -10.10 13.85
N ASP A 288 -16.05 -9.49 13.75
CA ASP A 288 -16.21 -8.10 13.36
C ASP A 288 -15.30 -7.18 14.19
N PRO A 289 -14.38 -6.41 13.57
CA PRO A 289 -13.48 -5.50 14.26
C PRO A 289 -14.20 -4.27 14.84
N ARG A 290 -15.49 -4.05 14.54
CA ARG A 290 -16.31 -2.97 15.11
C ARG A 290 -15.69 -1.59 14.90
N PHE A 291 -15.38 -1.25 13.65
CA PHE A 291 -14.96 0.10 13.29
C PHE A 291 -16.09 1.12 13.49
N ILE A 292 -15.74 2.38 13.81
CA ILE A 292 -16.72 3.45 14.05
C ILE A 292 -17.55 3.76 12.79
N ASN A 293 -16.92 3.91 11.63
CA ASN A 293 -17.59 4.19 10.35
C ASN A 293 -16.74 3.69 9.16
N PRO A 294 -16.73 2.37 8.88
CA PRO A 294 -16.02 1.85 7.71
C PRO A 294 -16.76 2.27 6.43
N VAL A 295 -16.03 2.83 5.46
CA VAL A 295 -16.59 3.25 4.16
C VAL A 295 -15.85 2.61 2.99
N TRP A 296 -16.38 2.78 1.79
CA TRP A 296 -15.73 2.35 0.56
C TRP A 296 -16.09 3.30 -0.58
N GLY A 297 -15.10 3.70 -1.39
CA GLY A 297 -15.27 4.71 -2.43
C GLY A 297 -15.55 6.11 -1.89
N SER A 298 -15.11 6.39 -0.65
CA SER A 298 -15.33 7.67 0.03
C SER A 298 -14.18 7.98 0.98
N ASP A 299 -13.95 9.27 1.19
CA ASP A 299 -12.87 9.78 2.05
C ASP A 299 -13.28 9.98 3.51
N LEU A 300 -14.53 9.62 3.85
CA LEU A 300 -15.16 9.86 5.15
C LEU A 300 -15.04 8.67 6.13
N GLY A 301 -14.11 7.74 5.87
CA GLY A 301 -13.93 6.54 6.68
C GLY A 301 -13.36 6.85 8.05
N ASP A 302 -13.93 6.23 9.09
CA ASP A 302 -13.39 6.20 10.43
C ASP A 302 -13.16 4.74 10.86
N TYR A 303 -11.89 4.36 10.89
CA TYR A 303 -11.43 3.00 11.18
C TYR A 303 -10.88 2.84 12.59
N HIS A 304 -11.11 3.81 13.46
CA HIS A 304 -10.91 3.61 14.89
C HIS A 304 -11.80 2.49 15.40
N LEU A 305 -11.32 1.76 16.41
CA LEU A 305 -12.05 0.67 17.04
C LEU A 305 -13.12 1.21 18.00
N HIS A 306 -14.32 0.67 17.98
CA HIS A 306 -15.31 0.87 19.04
C HIS A 306 -14.83 0.23 20.37
N PRO A 307 -15.18 0.75 21.56
CA PRO A 307 -14.67 0.19 22.83
C PRO A 307 -15.06 -1.25 23.15
N ASP A 308 -16.01 -1.84 22.43
CA ASP A 308 -16.39 -3.26 22.56
C ASP A 308 -15.77 -4.15 21.46
N SER A 309 -14.86 -3.58 20.65
CA SER A 309 -14.18 -4.31 19.59
C SER A 309 -13.36 -5.47 20.17
N PRO A 310 -13.36 -6.64 19.52
CA PRO A 310 -12.50 -7.76 19.92
C PRO A 310 -11.01 -7.52 19.61
N ALA A 311 -10.67 -6.44 18.89
CA ALA A 311 -9.30 -6.07 18.57
C ALA A 311 -8.63 -5.21 19.66
N VAL A 312 -9.41 -4.69 20.62
CA VAL A 312 -8.90 -3.86 21.72
C VAL A 312 -8.18 -4.73 22.75
N ASP A 313 -7.00 -4.28 23.21
CA ASP A 313 -6.17 -4.91 24.24
C ASP A 313 -5.82 -6.39 23.97
N SER A 314 -5.87 -6.81 22.71
CA SER A 314 -5.82 -8.22 22.34
C SER A 314 -4.65 -8.58 21.42
N GLY A 315 -3.83 -7.61 21.01
CA GLY A 315 -2.70 -7.83 20.11
C GLY A 315 -1.47 -8.44 20.79
N ASN A 316 -0.50 -8.86 19.98
CA ASN A 316 0.81 -9.28 20.42
C ASN A 316 1.79 -8.08 20.44
N PRO A 317 2.35 -7.68 21.59
CA PRO A 317 3.29 -6.56 21.68
C PRO A 317 4.64 -6.82 21.00
N ASP A 318 4.98 -8.07 20.68
CA ASP A 318 6.26 -8.42 20.07
C ASP A 318 6.41 -7.78 18.69
N GLY A 319 7.37 -6.86 18.57
CA GLY A 319 7.65 -6.16 17.31
C GLY A 319 6.59 -5.15 16.90
N SER A 320 5.59 -4.88 17.74
CA SER A 320 4.65 -3.78 17.50
C SER A 320 5.36 -2.43 17.46
N PRO A 321 4.90 -1.50 16.61
CA PRO A 321 5.33 -0.11 16.63
C PRO A 321 5.05 0.54 17.99
N LYS A 322 5.78 1.62 18.28
CA LYS A 322 5.67 2.35 19.56
C LYS A 322 4.43 3.23 19.63
N ASP A 323 3.85 3.56 18.50
CA ASP A 323 2.68 4.39 18.31
C ASP A 323 1.75 3.76 17.26
N ASP A 324 0.61 4.39 17.01
CA ASP A 324 -0.37 4.02 16.01
C ASP A 324 -0.37 5.02 14.83
N LEU A 325 -1.31 4.87 13.89
CA LEU A 325 -1.46 5.78 12.76
C LEU A 325 -1.82 7.23 13.14
N ASP A 326 -2.41 7.44 14.33
CA ASP A 326 -2.68 8.77 14.90
C ASP A 326 -1.51 9.30 15.76
N HIS A 327 -0.39 8.57 15.79
CA HIS A 327 0.78 8.80 16.65
C HIS A 327 0.47 8.77 18.15
N LEU A 328 -0.54 8.02 18.55
CA LEU A 328 -0.82 7.68 19.95
C LEU A 328 0.07 6.51 20.37
N SER A 329 0.70 6.64 21.54
CA SER A 329 1.61 5.60 22.06
C SER A 329 0.90 4.26 22.29
N ARG A 330 1.56 3.15 21.95
CA ARG A 330 1.13 1.79 22.29
C ARG A 330 1.93 1.22 23.49
N PRO A 331 1.30 0.43 24.38
CA PRO A 331 -0.13 0.29 24.54
C PRO A 331 -0.76 1.51 25.23
N ARG A 332 -2.04 1.78 25.00
CA ARG A 332 -2.84 2.72 25.81
C ARG A 332 -3.71 2.06 26.86
N GLY A 333 -4.14 0.82 26.60
CA GLY A 333 -4.92 0.01 27.53
C GLY A 333 -4.05 -0.97 28.33
N GLU A 334 -4.58 -2.16 28.57
CA GLU A 334 -3.86 -3.26 29.22
C GLU A 334 -2.83 -3.91 28.29
N ASN A 335 -3.01 -3.82 26.98
CA ASN A 335 -2.14 -4.39 25.96
C ASN A 335 -2.24 -3.59 24.64
N VAL A 336 -1.49 -3.96 23.60
CA VAL A 336 -1.59 -3.30 22.29
C VAL A 336 -2.88 -3.70 21.59
N ASP A 337 -3.48 -2.77 20.86
CA ASP A 337 -4.60 -3.07 19.98
C ASP A 337 -4.11 -3.72 18.67
N MET A 338 -4.96 -4.54 18.07
CA MET A 338 -4.74 -5.01 16.70
C MET A 338 -5.15 -3.91 15.71
N GLY A 339 -4.49 -3.85 14.56
CA GLY A 339 -4.76 -2.90 13.48
C GLY A 339 -3.97 -1.60 13.59
N ALA A 340 -4.28 -0.67 12.69
CA ALA A 340 -3.55 0.58 12.49
C ALA A 340 -3.74 1.63 13.60
N TYR A 341 -4.79 1.51 14.42
CA TYR A 341 -5.13 2.47 15.47
C TYR A 341 -5.02 1.82 16.86
N GLU A 342 -4.73 2.64 17.86
CA GLU A 342 -4.69 2.31 19.29
C GLU A 342 -5.76 3.13 20.03
N ARG A 343 -6.51 2.47 20.89
CA ARG A 343 -7.70 3.05 21.52
C ARG A 343 -7.45 3.78 22.83
#